data_AF-A0A9E4C8J0-F1
#
_entry.id   AF-A0A9E4C8J0-F1
#
_cell.length_a   1.000
_cell.length_b   1.000
_cell.length_c   1.000
_cell.angle_alpha   90.00
_cell.angle_beta   90.00
_cell.angle_gamma   90.00
#
_symmetry.space_group_name_H-M   'P 1'
#
loop_
_entity.id
_entity.type
_entity.pdbx_description
1 polymer ?
#
loop_
_entity_poly.entity_id
_entity_poly.type
_entity_poly.pdbx_seq_one_letter_code
_entity_poly.pdbx_strand_id
1 'polypeptide(L)'
;CSRQAPMRIATRGRYWADEATCQRLEMTSLIDVVFLLLVFFVMTFQVTALEGDFPLDAAPIAEGASPALPVGQTFYVRLTAAQDGALSGVFFGQRPLDGVDVLRQEVRRIVSDHRSRGGAAQDL
;
A
#
# COMPACT_ATOMS: atom_id res chain seq x y z
N CYS A 1 65.91 -31.57 -43.65
CA CYS A 1 66.31 -31.96 -45.01
C CYS A 1 65.72 -30.95 -45.99
N SER A 2 66.57 -30.43 -46.86
CA SER A 2 66.34 -29.53 -47.98
C SER A 2 64.91 -29.40 -48.51
N ARG A 3 64.42 -28.16 -48.62
CA ARG A 3 64.41 -27.45 -49.91
C ARG A 3 64.02 -26.00 -49.70
N GLN A 4 64.97 -25.11 -50.02
CA GLN A 4 64.64 -23.76 -50.42
C GLN A 4 63.69 -23.82 -51.63
N ALA A 5 62.63 -23.04 -51.58
CA ALA A 5 61.87 -22.63 -52.76
C ALA A 5 61.82 -21.10 -52.81
N PRO A 6 61.90 -20.53 -54.02
CA PRO A 6 62.38 -19.19 -54.22
C PRO A 6 61.34 -18.10 -53.97
N MET A 7 61.92 -16.92 -53.86
CA MET A 7 61.38 -15.58 -53.84
C MET A 7 60.24 -15.31 -54.84
N ARG A 8 59.29 -14.47 -54.38
CA ARG A 8 58.40 -13.55 -55.11
C ARG A 8 57.14 -14.12 -55.76
N ILE A 9 55.98 -13.82 -55.15
CA ILE A 9 55.08 -12.70 -55.49
C ILE A 9 53.95 -12.70 -54.46
N ALA A 10 53.61 -11.51 -53.96
CA ALA A 10 52.59 -11.31 -52.95
C ALA A 10 51.18 -11.59 -53.50
N THR A 11 50.74 -12.84 -53.45
CA THR A 11 49.32 -13.20 -53.47
C THR A 11 48.91 -13.48 -52.03
N ARG A 12 48.45 -12.43 -51.36
CA ARG A 12 47.96 -12.49 -49.97
C ARG A 12 46.77 -13.43 -49.93
N GLY A 13 47.02 -14.66 -49.50
CA GLY A 13 46.02 -15.67 -49.24
C GLY A 13 45.02 -15.12 -48.22
N ARG A 14 43.74 -15.25 -48.57
CA ARG A 14 42.61 -15.06 -47.67
C ARG A 14 42.73 -16.09 -46.55
N TYR A 15 43.27 -15.65 -45.42
CA TYR A 15 43.14 -16.36 -44.17
C TYR A 15 41.67 -16.29 -43.78
N TRP A 16 41.06 -17.46 -43.63
CA TRP A 16 39.76 -17.62 -43.00
C TRP A 16 39.93 -17.15 -41.55
N ALA A 17 39.69 -15.87 -41.32
CA ALA A 17 39.34 -15.40 -39.99
C ALA A 17 38.00 -16.08 -39.69
N ASP A 18 38.07 -17.14 -38.91
CA ASP A 18 36.94 -17.53 -38.08
C ASP A 18 36.59 -16.27 -37.28
N GLU A 19 35.57 -15.53 -37.72
CA GLU A 19 34.89 -14.51 -36.91
C GLU A 19 34.15 -15.27 -35.81
N ALA A 20 34.89 -15.95 -34.94
CA ALA A 20 34.48 -16.14 -33.58
C ALA A 20 34.30 -14.73 -33.05
N THR A 21 33.08 -14.21 -33.20
CA THR A 21 32.55 -13.18 -32.33
C THR A 21 32.77 -13.74 -30.95
N CYS A 22 33.88 -13.34 -30.33
CA CYS A 22 34.09 -13.48 -28.91
C CYS A 22 33.04 -12.56 -28.32
N GLN A 23 31.81 -13.05 -28.29
CA GLN A 23 30.69 -12.55 -27.53
C GLN A 23 31.07 -12.90 -26.09
N ARG A 24 32.14 -12.24 -25.63
CA ARG A 24 32.50 -12.07 -24.25
C ARG A 24 31.23 -11.49 -23.69
N LEU A 25 30.44 -12.34 -23.03
CA LEU A 25 29.22 -11.94 -22.36
C LEU A 25 29.52 -10.60 -21.70
N GLU A 26 28.90 -9.54 -22.21
CA GLU A 26 29.07 -8.19 -21.72
C GLU A 26 28.37 -8.14 -20.35
N MET A 27 28.97 -8.81 -19.36
CA MET A 27 28.48 -8.84 -17.99
C MET A 27 28.44 -7.43 -17.41
N THR A 28 29.35 -6.57 -17.88
CA THR A 28 29.39 -5.12 -17.66
C THR A 28 28.10 -4.42 -18.12
N SER A 29 27.58 -4.77 -19.30
CA SER A 29 26.33 -4.19 -19.81
C SER A 29 25.10 -4.64 -19.00
N LEU A 30 25.12 -5.88 -18.50
CA LEU A 30 24.04 -6.41 -17.65
C LEU A 30 24.06 -5.82 -16.22
N ILE A 31 25.24 -5.50 -15.69
CA ILE A 31 25.37 -4.86 -14.38
C ILE A 31 24.86 -3.42 -14.42
N ASP A 32 25.18 -2.69 -15.49
CA ASP A 32 24.80 -1.28 -15.64
C ASP A 32 23.27 -1.09 -15.68
N VAL A 33 22.56 -1.95 -16.43
CA VAL A 33 21.09 -1.88 -16.51
C VAL A 33 20.40 -2.19 -15.16
N VAL A 34 20.93 -3.14 -14.39
CA VAL A 34 20.36 -3.45 -13.06
C VAL A 34 20.66 -2.33 -12.06
N PHE A 35 21.85 -1.73 -12.13
CA PHE A 35 22.19 -0.59 -11.28
C PHE A 35 21.34 0.65 -11.59
N LEU A 36 21.08 0.91 -12.89
CA LEU A 36 20.20 1.98 -13.33
C LEU A 36 18.75 1.76 -12.87
N LEU A 37 18.26 0.51 -12.88
CA LEU A 37 16.95 0.16 -12.32
C LEU A 37 16.89 0.37 -10.80
N LEU A 38 17.91 -0.03 -10.05
CA LEU A 38 17.94 0.16 -8.59
C LEU A 38 17.95 1.65 -8.20
N VAL A 39 18.75 2.46 -8.89
CA VAL A 39 18.76 3.92 -8.67
C VAL A 39 17.41 4.53 -9.05
N PHE A 40 16.83 4.12 -10.17
CA PHE A 40 15.49 4.56 -10.56
C PHE A 40 14.44 4.19 -9.52
N PHE A 41 14.45 2.95 -9.01
CA PHE A 41 13.55 2.51 -7.95
C PHE A 41 13.74 3.36 -6.69
N VAL A 42 14.96 3.52 -6.16
CA VAL A 42 15.18 4.31 -4.94
C VAL A 42 14.78 5.78 -5.12
N MET A 43 15.02 6.37 -6.29
CA MET A 43 14.64 7.77 -6.57
C MET A 43 13.13 7.98 -6.77
N THR A 44 12.39 6.96 -7.22
CA THR A 44 10.95 7.05 -7.53
C THR A 44 10.05 6.35 -6.53
N PHE A 45 10.59 5.54 -5.62
CA PHE A 45 9.86 4.86 -4.57
C PHE A 45 9.48 5.86 -3.47
N GLN A 46 8.49 6.69 -3.78
CA GLN A 46 7.75 7.44 -2.79
C GLN A 46 6.88 6.44 -2.02
N VAL A 47 7.23 6.17 -0.77
CA VAL A 47 6.34 5.49 0.17
C VAL A 47 5.14 6.41 0.34
N THR A 48 4.08 6.15 -0.42
CA THR A 48 2.78 6.80 -0.20
C THR A 48 2.35 6.45 1.21
N ALA A 49 2.00 7.47 1.98
CA ALA A 49 1.46 7.31 3.32
C ALA A 49 0.34 6.27 3.29
N LEU A 50 0.30 5.44 4.35
CA LEU A 50 -0.67 4.38 4.57
C LEU A 50 -2.06 4.84 4.09
N GLU A 51 -2.54 4.30 2.96
CA GLU A 51 -3.95 4.39 2.59
C GLU A 51 -4.73 3.65 3.69
N GLY A 52 -5.03 4.33 4.79
CA GLY A 52 -5.52 3.64 5.98
C GLY A 52 -5.62 4.46 7.27
N ASP A 53 -5.21 5.72 7.32
CA ASP A 53 -5.60 6.60 8.42
C ASP A 53 -6.10 7.94 7.86
N PHE A 54 -7.34 7.91 7.39
CA PHE A 54 -8.11 9.13 7.21
C PHE A 54 -8.70 9.45 8.58
N PRO A 55 -8.23 10.48 9.30
CA PRO A 55 -9.06 11.05 10.33
C PRO A 55 -10.33 11.50 9.62
N LEU A 56 -11.44 10.78 9.86
CA LEU A 56 -12.78 11.23 9.55
C LEU A 56 -13.11 12.42 10.46
N ASP A 57 -12.30 13.47 10.40
CA ASP A 57 -12.78 14.79 10.72
C ASP A 57 -13.78 15.08 9.61
N ALA A 58 -15.02 14.75 9.93
CA ALA A 58 -16.19 15.00 9.13
C ALA A 58 -16.05 16.36 8.43
N ALA A 59 -16.50 16.40 7.18
CA ALA A 59 -16.67 17.59 6.37
C ALA A 59 -16.96 18.85 7.19
N PRO A 60 -16.56 20.05 6.75
CA PRO A 60 -17.05 21.28 7.35
C PRO A 60 -18.55 21.40 7.04
N ILE A 61 -19.37 20.71 7.84
CA ILE A 61 -20.78 21.00 7.96
C ILE A 61 -20.82 22.36 8.64
N ALA A 62 -21.41 23.31 7.92
CA ALA A 62 -21.62 24.69 8.31
C ALA A 62 -21.90 24.86 9.81
N GLU A 63 -21.23 25.87 10.39
CA GLU A 63 -21.54 26.59 11.63
C GLU A 63 -22.36 25.83 12.68
N GLY A 64 -21.65 25.15 13.57
CA GLY A 64 -22.23 24.50 14.74
C GLY A 64 -21.37 23.36 15.22
N ALA A 65 -20.17 23.69 15.71
CA ALA A 65 -19.21 22.75 16.27
C ALA A 65 -19.91 21.75 17.21
N SER A 66 -20.14 20.53 16.72
CA SER A 66 -20.46 19.42 17.60
C SER A 66 -19.17 19.08 18.32
N PRO A 67 -19.08 19.17 19.66
CA PRO A 67 -17.88 18.75 20.36
C PRO A 67 -17.63 17.30 19.96
N ALA A 68 -16.39 17.05 19.53
CA ALA A 68 -15.85 15.73 19.29
C ALA A 68 -16.34 14.79 20.39
N LEU A 69 -16.85 13.62 20.01
CA LEU A 69 -17.16 12.57 20.97
C LEU A 69 -15.94 12.41 21.89
N PRO A 70 -16.11 12.30 23.23
CA PRO A 70 -14.99 12.13 24.13
C PRO A 70 -14.15 10.94 23.67
N VAL A 71 -12.94 11.25 23.21
CA VAL A 71 -11.96 10.28 22.74
C VAL A 71 -11.67 9.35 23.92
N GLY A 72 -12.05 8.07 23.79
CA GLY A 72 -11.74 7.06 24.81
C GLY A 72 -12.80 5.99 25.08
N GLN A 73 -14.02 6.08 24.53
CA GLN A 73 -15.04 5.04 24.74
C GLN A 73 -15.10 4.07 23.56
N THR A 74 -14.50 2.89 23.72
CA THR A 74 -14.58 1.80 22.74
C THR A 74 -15.85 0.98 22.96
N PHE A 75 -16.65 0.83 21.91
CA PHE A 75 -17.84 -0.03 21.92
C PHE A 75 -17.59 -1.31 21.13
N TYR A 76 -17.92 -2.46 21.71
CA TYR A 76 -17.84 -3.75 21.03
C TYR A 76 -19.19 -4.05 20.37
N VAL A 77 -19.21 -4.12 19.04
CA VAL A 77 -20.40 -4.49 18.26
C VAL A 77 -20.09 -5.71 17.42
N ARG A 78 -20.94 -6.73 17.48
CA ARG A 78 -20.84 -7.93 16.63
C ARG A 78 -22.07 -8.04 15.74
N LEU A 79 -21.85 -8.08 14.43
CA LEU A 79 -22.88 -8.33 13.42
C LEU A 79 -22.67 -9.73 12.88
N THR A 80 -23.73 -10.54 12.85
CA THR A 80 -23.70 -11.89 12.29
C THR A 80 -24.57 -11.95 11.04
N ALA A 81 -24.03 -12.48 9.95
CA ALA A 81 -24.75 -12.70 8.71
C ALA A 81 -25.28 -14.14 8.63
N ALA A 82 -26.42 -14.32 7.96
CA ALA A 82 -26.94 -15.62 7.57
C ALA A 82 -26.24 -16.14 6.29
N GLN A 83 -26.53 -17.38 5.90
CA GLN A 83 -25.90 -18.04 4.75
C GLN A 83 -26.22 -17.36 3.40
N ASP A 84 -27.30 -16.60 3.35
CA ASP A 84 -27.72 -15.77 2.20
C ASP A 84 -27.05 -14.39 2.18
N GLY A 85 -26.22 -14.07 3.18
CA GLY A 85 -25.61 -12.76 3.34
C GLY A 85 -26.52 -11.72 3.99
N ALA A 86 -27.74 -12.09 4.39
CA ALA A 86 -28.63 -11.20 5.14
C ALA A 86 -28.16 -11.03 6.58
N LEU A 87 -28.47 -9.89 7.20
CA LEU A 87 -28.14 -9.64 8.60
C LEU A 87 -29.01 -10.53 9.51
N SER A 88 -28.38 -11.49 10.18
CA SER A 88 -29.05 -12.46 11.06
C SER A 88 -29.06 -12.05 12.53
N GLY A 89 -28.13 -11.19 12.96
CA GLY A 89 -28.04 -10.82 14.37
C GLY A 89 -27.16 -9.62 14.63
N VAL A 90 -27.57 -8.81 15.60
CA VAL A 90 -26.86 -7.62 16.07
C VAL A 90 -26.61 -7.79 17.56
N PHE A 91 -25.36 -7.62 17.98
CA PHE A 91 -24.97 -7.72 19.38
C PHE A 91 -24.21 -6.47 19.79
N PHE A 92 -24.59 -5.91 20.93
CA PHE A 92 -23.85 -4.83 21.60
C PHE A 92 -23.19 -5.42 22.86
N GLY A 93 -21.87 -5.62 22.79
CA GLY A 93 -21.13 -6.44 23.75
C GLY A 93 -21.66 -7.88 23.77
N GLN A 94 -22.28 -8.27 24.89
CA GLN A 94 -22.90 -9.59 25.07
C GLN A 94 -24.43 -9.57 24.93
N ARG A 95 -25.04 -8.40 24.68
CA ARG A 95 -26.49 -8.25 24.59
C ARG A 95 -26.96 -8.38 23.13
N PRO A 96 -27.85 -9.33 22.80
CA PRO A 96 -28.50 -9.35 21.50
C PRO A 96 -29.47 -8.17 21.37
N LEU A 97 -29.56 -7.59 20.18
CA LEU A 97 -30.46 -6.49 19.82
C LEU A 97 -31.31 -6.89 18.62
N ASP A 98 -32.55 -6.41 18.62
CA ASP A 98 -33.54 -6.64 17.56
C ASP A 98 -33.31 -5.70 16.37
N GLY A 99 -32.11 -5.75 15.79
CA GLY A 99 -31.74 -5.04 14.58
C GLY A 99 -30.92 -3.75 14.76
N VAL A 100 -30.58 -3.16 13.62
CA VAL A 100 -29.63 -2.02 13.54
C VAL A 100 -30.26 -0.72 14.03
N ASP A 101 -31.57 -0.56 13.90
CA ASP A 101 -32.27 0.65 14.36
C ASP A 101 -32.23 0.78 15.88
N VAL A 102 -32.40 -0.33 16.60
CA VAL A 102 -32.29 -0.38 18.07
C VAL A 102 -30.86 -0.10 18.51
N LEU A 103 -29.86 -0.67 17.82
CA LEU A 103 -28.45 -0.36 18.06
C LEU A 103 -28.16 1.14 17.91
N ARG A 104 -28.67 1.76 16.84
CA ARG A 104 -28.48 3.19 16.59
C ARG A 104 -29.10 4.05 17.69
N GLN A 105 -30.29 3.68 18.18
CA GLN A 105 -30.94 4.37 19.27
C GLN A 105 -30.12 4.27 20.57
N GLU A 106 -29.61 3.09 20.89
CA GLU A 106 -28.83 2.90 22.13
C GLU A 106 -27.50 3.65 22.09
N VAL A 107 -26.79 3.63 20.96
CA VAL A 107 -25.55 4.42 20.80
C VAL A 107 -25.86 5.91 20.92
N ARG A 108 -26.92 6.41 20.27
CA ARG A 108 -27.33 7.82 20.38
C ARG A 108 -27.69 8.20 21.82
N ARG A 109 -28.33 7.31 22.57
CA ARG A 109 -28.67 7.53 23.98
C ARG A 109 -27.40 7.71 24.82
N ILE A 110 -26.43 6.81 24.68
CA ILE A 110 -25.15 6.85 25.38
C ILE A 110 -24.39 8.14 25.03
N VAL A 111 -24.31 8.47 23.74
CA VAL A 111 -23.62 9.69 23.27
C VAL A 111 -24.30 10.96 23.77
N SER A 112 -25.64 11.00 23.79
CA SER A 112 -26.40 12.16 24.26
C SER A 112 -26.24 12.39 25.77
N ASP A 113 -26.22 11.32 26.57
CA ASP A 113 -25.98 11.37 28.01
C ASP A 113 -24.57 11.93 28.32
N HIS A 114 -23.56 11.45 27.59
CA HIS A 114 -22.19 11.99 27.71
C HIS A 114 -22.09 13.46 27.29
N ARG A 115 -22.82 13.89 26.26
CA ARG A 115 -22.88 15.32 25.86
C ARG A 115 -23.47 16.19 26.96
N SER A 116 -24.52 15.73 27.62
CA SER A 116 -25.18 16.47 28.71
C SER A 116 -24.29 16.59 29.97
N ARG A 117 -23.45 15.59 30.24
CA ARG A 117 -22.56 15.60 31.42
C ARG A 117 -21.27 16.38 31.20
N GLY A 118 -20.77 16.46 29.96
CA GLY A 118 -19.55 17.20 29.60
C GLY A 118 -19.72 18.71 29.44
N GLY A 119 -20.94 19.20 29.20
CA GLY A 119 -21.21 20.63 28.99
C GLY A 119 -21.39 21.49 30.26
N ALA A 120 -21.44 20.88 31.45
CA ALA A 120 -21.75 21.60 32.70
C ALA A 120 -20.50 22.04 33.51
N ALA A 121 -19.28 21.79 33.03
CA ALA A 121 -18.05 21.98 33.79
C ALA A 121 -17.07 23.02 33.20
N GLN A 122 -17.48 23.81 32.21
CA GLN A 122 -16.65 24.86 31.60
C GLN A 122 -17.39 26.20 31.64
N ASP A 123 -17.68 26.69 32.84
CA ASP A 123 -18.01 28.10 33.05
C ASP A 123 -17.81 28.45 34.54
N LEU A 124 -16.54 28.61 34.96
CA LEU A 124 -16.14 29.42 36.12
C LEU A 124 -14.63 29.71 36.06
#